data_AF-A0A7X4KMM9-F1
#
_entry.id   AF-A0A7X4KMM9-F1
#
_cell.length_a   1.000
_cell.length_b   1.000
_cell.length_c   1.000
_cell.angle_alpha   90.00
_cell.angle_beta   90.00
_cell.angle_gamma   90.00
#
_symmetry.space_group_name_H-M   'P 1'
#
loop_
_entity.id
_entity.type
_entity.pdbx_description
1 polymer ?
#
loop_
_entity_poly.entity_id
_entity_poly.type
_entity_poly.pdbx_seq_one_letter_code
_entity_poly.pdbx_strand_id
1 'polypeptide(L)'
;MPLLSQVGLPQGTASDELISASLIARIEASLALLQEYQGHARELAESIRGNGRALEGMPYALIKEIDSIAMDLDIAQWYDEDGFAPEITPILGRVQSWLTKLPRDV
;
A
#
# COMPACT_ATOMS: atom_id res chain seq x y z
N MET A 1 26.57 -32.85 29.86
CA MET A 1 26.47 -31.75 28.87
C MET A 1 26.93 -32.33 27.54
N PRO A 2 26.12 -32.29 26.46
CA PRO A 2 25.84 -31.01 25.80
C PRO A 2 24.49 -30.86 25.05
N LEU A 3 24.31 -29.65 24.50
CA LEU A 3 23.46 -29.20 23.37
C LEU A 3 21.93 -29.11 23.55
N LEU A 4 21.49 -27.98 24.09
CA LEU A 4 20.18 -27.41 23.75
C LEU A 4 20.24 -26.92 22.29
N SER A 5 19.49 -27.57 21.40
CA SER A 5 19.20 -27.05 20.07
C SER A 5 18.42 -25.75 20.23
N GLN A 6 19.00 -24.63 19.81
CA GLN A 6 18.25 -23.41 19.58
C GLN A 6 17.30 -23.67 18.41
N VAL A 7 16.05 -23.95 18.74
CA VAL A 7 14.93 -23.88 17.80
C VAL A 7 14.80 -22.40 17.44
N GLY A 8 15.02 -22.07 16.16
CA GLY A 8 14.82 -20.73 15.63
C GLY A 8 13.37 -20.29 15.87
N LEU A 9 13.21 -19.22 16.66
CA LEU A 9 11.92 -18.55 16.82
C LEU A 9 11.59 -17.80 15.52
N PRO A 10 10.33 -17.83 15.04
CA PRO A 10 9.88 -16.88 14.03
C PRO A 10 9.92 -15.47 14.66
N GLN A 11 10.72 -14.57 14.11
CA GLN A 11 10.86 -13.18 14.59
C GLN A 11 10.14 -12.23 13.63
N GLY A 12 8.83 -12.39 13.50
CA GLY A 12 7.93 -11.25 13.31
C GLY A 12 7.33 -10.98 14.68
N THR A 13 7.55 -9.80 15.25
CA THR A 13 7.03 -9.49 16.58
C THR A 13 5.62 -8.91 16.44
N ALA A 14 4.76 -9.07 17.46
CA ALA A 14 3.41 -8.45 17.48
C ALA A 14 3.45 -6.92 17.23
N SER A 15 4.61 -6.27 17.48
CA SER A 15 4.85 -4.87 17.14
C SER A 15 4.91 -4.62 15.63
N ASP A 16 5.54 -5.52 14.87
CA ASP A 16 5.70 -5.39 13.40
C ASP A 16 4.36 -5.62 12.69
N GLU A 17 3.54 -6.51 13.23
CA GLU A 17 2.15 -6.75 12.81
C GLU A 17 1.27 -5.51 13.04
N LEU A 18 1.34 -4.92 14.24
CA LEU A 18 0.64 -3.66 14.57
C LEU A 18 1.08 -2.49 13.69
N ILE A 19 2.38 -2.39 13.37
CA ILE A 19 2.91 -1.37 12.46
C ILE A 19 2.31 -1.60 11.07
N SER A 20 2.38 -2.81 10.54
CA SER A 20 1.87 -3.15 9.21
C SER A 20 0.38 -2.85 9.08
N ALA A 21 -0.43 -3.23 10.07
CA ALA A 21 -1.86 -2.90 10.09
C ALA A 21 -2.11 -1.39 10.09
N SER A 22 -1.32 -0.61 10.84
CA SER A 22 -1.45 0.85 10.89
C SER A 22 -1.08 1.52 9.56
N LEU A 23 -0.10 0.98 8.83
CA LEU A 23 0.32 1.47 7.52
C LEU A 23 -0.75 1.19 6.45
N ILE A 24 -1.34 -0.01 6.49
CA ILE A 24 -2.45 -0.40 5.61
C ILE A 24 -3.66 0.51 5.84
N ALA A 25 -4.05 0.72 7.11
CA ALA A 25 -5.18 1.57 7.46
C ALA A 25 -5.02 3.02 6.97
N ARG A 26 -3.78 3.55 6.94
CA ARG A 26 -3.51 4.89 6.39
C ARG A 26 -3.72 4.95 4.88
N ILE A 27 -3.30 3.91 4.14
CA ILE A 27 -3.55 3.82 2.70
C ILE A 27 -5.06 3.71 2.42
N GLU A 28 -5.77 2.90 3.21
CA GLU A 28 -7.23 2.74 3.12
C GLU A 28 -7.97 4.06 3.40
N ALA A 29 -7.54 4.83 4.41
CA ALA A 29 -8.11 6.13 4.71
C ALA A 29 -7.90 7.14 3.58
N SER A 30 -6.69 7.22 3.01
CA SER A 30 -6.41 8.08 1.86
C SER A 30 -7.23 7.69 0.63
N LEU A 31 -7.42 6.39 0.41
CA LEU A 31 -8.23 5.88 -0.68
C LEU A 31 -9.71 6.28 -0.50
N ALA A 32 -10.26 6.11 0.70
CA ALA A 32 -11.64 6.48 1.01
C ALA A 32 -11.90 7.98 0.78
N LEU A 33 -10.98 8.85 1.24
CA LEU A 33 -11.08 10.30 1.01
C LEU A 33 -11.14 10.64 -0.48
N LEU A 34 -10.32 10.00 -1.31
CA LEU A 34 -10.32 10.23 -2.75
C LEU A 34 -11.60 9.72 -3.42
N GLN A 35 -12.16 8.59 -2.97
CA GLN A 35 -13.42 8.05 -3.47
C GLN A 35 -14.63 8.91 -3.09
N GLU A 36 -14.58 9.59 -1.94
CA GLU A 36 -15.60 10.54 -1.51
C GLU A 36 -15.42 11.95 -2.11
N TYR A 37 -14.48 12.13 -3.03
CA TYR A 37 -14.10 13.42 -3.62
C TYR A 37 -13.62 14.46 -2.58
N GLN A 38 -13.10 13.99 -1.44
CA GLN A 38 -12.58 14.81 -0.33
C GLN A 38 -11.05 14.87 -0.28
N GLY A 39 -10.36 14.26 -1.24
CA GLY A 39 -8.90 14.24 -1.34
C GLY A 39 -8.39 14.27 -2.78
N HIS A 40 -7.07 14.27 -2.94
CA HIS A 40 -6.43 14.35 -4.26
C HIS A 40 -5.65 13.08 -4.60
N ALA A 41 -5.56 12.75 -5.90
CA ALA A 41 -4.78 11.60 -6.40
C ALA A 41 -3.33 11.60 -5.88
N ARG A 42 -2.75 12.80 -5.79
CA ARG A 42 -1.42 13.05 -5.23
C ARG A 42 -1.28 12.57 -3.78
N GLU A 43 -2.25 12.90 -2.92
CA GLU A 43 -2.21 12.54 -1.50
C GLU A 43 -2.25 11.02 -1.32
N LEU A 44 -3.05 10.33 -2.15
CA LEU A 44 -3.05 8.87 -2.19
C LEU A 44 -1.70 8.33 -2.67
N ALA A 45 -1.09 8.93 -3.70
CA ALA A 45 0.22 8.51 -4.20
C ALA A 45 1.33 8.66 -3.15
N GLU A 46 1.33 9.77 -2.41
CA GLU A 46 2.26 10.04 -1.31
C GLU A 46 2.04 9.06 -0.14
N SER A 47 0.78 8.83 0.25
CA SER A 47 0.41 7.85 1.28
C SER A 47 0.88 6.44 0.90
N ILE A 48 0.67 6.05 -0.36
CA ILE A 48 1.10 4.75 -0.89
C ILE A 48 2.62 4.60 -0.83
N ARG A 49 3.39 5.60 -1.27
CA ARG A 49 4.86 5.51 -1.26
C ARG A 49 5.42 5.46 0.15
N GLY A 50 4.91 6.31 1.04
CA GLY A 50 5.39 6.41 2.42
C GLY A 50 5.08 5.14 3.21
N ASN A 51 3.83 4.67 3.14
CA ASN A 51 3.38 3.55 3.95
C ASN A 51 3.69 2.19 3.29
N GLY A 52 3.55 2.08 1.97
CA GLY A 52 3.82 0.85 1.22
C GLY A 52 5.29 0.44 1.29
N ARG A 53 6.24 1.39 1.26
CA ARG A 53 7.67 1.07 1.43
C ARG A 53 8.05 0.71 2.86
N ALA A 54 7.25 1.11 3.84
CA ALA A 54 7.45 0.81 5.24
C ALA A 54 6.88 -0.56 5.65
N LEU A 55 6.13 -1.23 4.77
CA LEU A 55 5.65 -2.59 5.00
C LEU A 55 6.83 -3.57 4.86
N GLU A 56 7.33 -4.02 6.01
CA GLU A 56 8.42 -4.98 6.06
C GLU A 56 8.01 -6.35 5.50
N GLY A 57 8.95 -7.05 4.87
CA GLY A 57 8.72 -8.42 4.40
C GLY A 57 7.79 -8.58 3.18
N MET A 58 7.34 -7.49 2.54
CA MET A 58 6.50 -7.62 1.35
C MET A 58 7.24 -8.28 0.18
N PRO A 59 6.58 -9.22 -0.54
CA PRO A 59 7.07 -9.74 -1.80
C PRO A 59 7.41 -8.61 -2.79
N TYR A 60 8.55 -8.72 -3.46
CA TYR A 60 9.02 -7.72 -4.43
C TYR A 60 7.97 -7.40 -5.51
N ALA A 61 7.19 -8.39 -5.94
CA ALA A 61 6.10 -8.18 -6.89
C ALA A 61 5.03 -7.19 -6.38
N LEU A 62 4.66 -7.29 -5.10
CA LEU A 62 3.70 -6.35 -4.48
C LEU A 62 4.30 -4.96 -4.30
N ILE A 63 5.60 -4.86 -3.99
CA ILE A 63 6.34 -3.58 -3.94
C ILE A 63 6.33 -2.90 -5.31
N LYS A 64 6.60 -3.65 -6.39
CA LYS A 64 6.61 -3.09 -7.74
C LYS A 64 5.22 -2.72 -8.24
N GLU A 65 4.21 -3.53 -7.90
CA GLU A 65 2.82 -3.22 -8.22
C GLU A 65 2.41 -1.90 -7.57
N ILE A 66 2.73 -1.69 -6.29
CA ILE A 66 2.32 -0.49 -5.58
C ILE A 66 3.10 0.76 -6.00
N ASP A 67 4.39 0.64 -6.32
CA ASP A 67 5.16 1.74 -6.93
C ASP A 67 4.59 2.14 -8.30
N SER A 68 4.14 1.17 -9.11
CA SER A 68 3.48 1.44 -10.40
C SER A 68 2.15 2.16 -10.22
N ILE A 69 1.33 1.72 -9.25
CA ILE A 69 0.05 2.39 -8.95
C ILE A 69 0.28 3.84 -8.51
N ALA A 70 1.28 4.10 -7.66
CA ALA A 70 1.62 5.46 -7.24
C ALA A 70 2.07 6.33 -8.41
N MET A 71 2.79 5.76 -9.37
CA MET A 71 3.16 6.47 -10.60
C MET A 71 1.93 6.79 -11.46
N ASP A 72 0.99 5.87 -11.60
CA ASP A 72 -0.24 6.11 -12.36
C ASP A 72 -1.11 7.19 -11.70
N LEU A 73 -1.17 7.24 -10.36
CA LEU A 73 -1.84 8.31 -9.61
C LEU A 73 -1.19 9.68 -9.83
N ASP A 74 0.14 9.74 -9.88
CA ASP A 74 0.87 10.97 -10.21
C ASP A 74 0.58 11.45 -11.62
N ILE A 75 0.33 10.55 -12.58
CA ILE A 75 -0.04 10.92 -13.95
C ILE A 75 -1.49 11.37 -13.97
N ALA A 76 -2.39 10.63 -13.30
CA ALA A 76 -3.82 10.95 -13.23
C ALA A 76 -4.13 12.28 -12.55
N GLN A 77 -3.24 12.79 -11.69
CA GLN A 77 -3.41 14.14 -11.11
C GLN A 77 -3.35 15.25 -12.18
N TRP A 78 -2.74 14.98 -13.34
CA TRP A 78 -2.64 15.90 -14.47
C TRP A 78 -3.74 15.66 -15.51
N TYR A 79 -4.79 14.91 -15.16
CA TYR A 79 -5.95 14.73 -16.03
C TYR A 79 -6.62 16.08 -16.27
N ASP A 80 -6.40 16.63 -17.46
CA ASP A 80 -7.08 17.79 -18.00
C ASP A 80 -8.15 17.37 -19.02
N GLU A 81 -8.98 18.34 -19.42
CA GLU A 81 -10.13 18.14 -20.31
C GLU A 81 -9.75 17.59 -21.70
N ASP A 82 -8.46 17.59 -22.04
CA ASP A 82 -7.94 17.08 -23.31
C ASP A 82 -7.72 15.55 -23.30
N GLY A 83 -7.97 14.88 -22.17
CA GLY A 83 -8.04 13.41 -22.09
C GLY A 83 -6.69 12.69 -22.14
N PHE A 84 -5.59 13.39 -21.83
CA PHE A 84 -4.23 12.87 -21.95
C PHE A 84 -3.77 11.98 -20.78
N ALA A 85 -4.51 11.92 -19.67
CA ALA A 85 -4.12 11.14 -18.50
C ALA A 85 -5.04 9.92 -18.29
N PRO A 86 -4.59 8.88 -17.57
CA PRO A 86 -5.41 7.73 -17.26
C PRO A 86 -6.58 8.11 -16.35
N GLU A 87 -7.74 7.48 -16.58
CA GLU A 87 -8.90 7.63 -15.70
C GLU A 87 -8.55 7.20 -14.27
N ILE A 88 -8.98 8.00 -13.29
CA ILE A 88 -8.67 7.74 -11.89
C ILE A 88 -9.36 6.47 -11.37
N THR A 89 -10.58 6.18 -11.83
CA THR A 89 -11.41 5.07 -11.34
C THR A 89 -10.75 3.69 -11.50
N PRO A 90 -10.21 3.31 -12.69
CA PRO A 90 -9.42 2.09 -12.83
C PRO A 90 -8.22 1.99 -11.88
N ILE A 91 -7.56 3.11 -11.59
CA ILE A 91 -6.40 3.15 -10.70
C ILE A 91 -6.83 2.87 -9.26
N LEU A 92 -7.96 3.43 -8.80
CA LEU A 92 -8.51 3.13 -7.47
C LEU A 92 -8.87 1.65 -7.31
N GLY A 93 -9.44 1.03 -8.35
CA GLY A 93 -9.70 -0.41 -8.36
C GLY A 93 -8.43 -1.26 -8.21
N ARG A 94 -7.30 -0.81 -8.80
CA ARG A 94 -5.99 -1.46 -8.61
C ARG A 94 -5.46 -1.29 -7.19
N VAL A 95 -5.63 -0.11 -6.57
CA VAL A 95 -5.27 0.10 -5.15
C VAL A 95 -6.03 -0.88 -4.25
N GLN A 96 -7.35 -1.00 -4.44
CA GLN A 96 -8.18 -1.95 -3.68
C GLN A 96 -7.73 -3.39 -3.89
N SER A 97 -7.52 -3.79 -5.14
CA SER A 97 -7.01 -5.13 -5.47
C SER A 97 -5.68 -5.41 -4.77
N TRP A 98 -4.76 -4.45 -4.78
CA TRP A 98 -3.49 -4.59 -4.08
C TRP A 98 -3.67 -4.73 -2.56
N LEU A 99 -4.53 -3.92 -1.93
CA LEU A 99 -4.83 -4.02 -0.49
C LEU A 99 -5.36 -5.40 -0.08
N THR A 100 -6.13 -6.07 -0.94
CA THR A 100 -6.63 -7.44 -0.65
C THR A 100 -5.55 -8.52 -0.67
N LYS A 101 -4.38 -8.25 -1.27
CA LYS A 101 -3.24 -9.19 -1.33
C LYS A 101 -2.34 -9.10 -0.11
N LEU A 102 -2.51 -8.08 0.72
CA LEU A 102 -1.71 -7.88 1.92
C LEU A 102 -2.15 -8.83 3.03
N PRO A 103 -1.20 -9.33 3.85
CA PRO A 103 -1.56 -10.06 5.05
C PRO A 103 -2.41 -9.17 5.95
N ARG A 104 -3.59 -9.67 6.33
CA ARG A 104 -4.50 -9.04 7.29
C ARG A 104 -4.67 -10.01 8.44
N ASP A 105 -4.33 -9.59 9.65
CA ASP A 105 -4.68 -10.34 10.86
C ASP A 105 -6.20 -10.28 11.02
N VAL A 106 -6.85 -11.43 10.83
CA VAL A 106 -8.28 -11.65 11.15
C VAL A 106 -8.36 -12.43 12.45
#